data_AF-A4S8N5-F1
#
_entry.id   AF-A4S8N5-F1
#
_cell.length_a   1.000
_cell.length_b   1.000
_cell.length_c   1.000
_cell.angle_alpha   90.00
_cell.angle_beta   90.00
_cell.angle_gamma   90.00
#
_symmetry.space_group_name_H-M   'P 1'
#
loop_
_entity.id
_entity.type
_entity.pdbx_description
1 polymer ?
#
loop_
_entity_poly.entity_id
_entity_poly.type
_entity_poly.pdbx_seq_one_letter_code
_entity_poly.pdbx_strand_id
1 'polypeptide(L)'
;MRASLLRATTVVLLLYASTVANAASLNAFGQDGLFEFDTVTVAIPSASAREGGEIVVTHPTGVMDEPAPLVLFMFPIHGFPFSTWRTLMANVIRALASNGFAVATPASIDPNGNRPIQGGMFPGTTSTVSGIDLREMATRYLNFFTHASRYLVDLAQSDPSFALHGKLDTSRIGTMGFSVGGALSQYLAQRLDAELPGRVVAEVALAPTIGTEVPFTGVDDIGAELFREFASSMTVPTVFVAGENDGMGGLRDSAIYYDQSRAPRVRVTAGNGATHCHAIVPMSECDLVQGTRGLQSLDSIIAHAMMTLYLRPDTPRWRDERELATEIIWRDGLEALHAQMVTPLAPPNRAWEIRKVERDPELSLTMNAYSVAAPLAPQSVELIAVVRSSSRADECDEVQVTVENVPVGIEATVTRLSPTEFGVDVRWTTVPQRARGAQTRQFLGNLLNARSNRRPVQVSSEFGPRVGFAAPSQSVLTIQAKHACVRSGFAFADVFVNQPYAY
;
A
#
# COMPACT_ATOMS: atom_id res chain seq x y z
N MET A 1 39.90 -69.31 1.57
CA MET A 1 39.80 -68.41 2.74
C MET A 1 39.98 -66.99 2.25
N ARG A 2 38.89 -66.21 2.29
CA ARG A 2 38.85 -64.77 1.93
C ARG A 2 39.02 -63.98 3.22
N ALA A 3 39.96 -63.04 3.26
CA ALA A 3 40.01 -61.99 4.27
C ALA A 3 40.15 -60.64 3.53
N SER A 4 39.09 -59.86 3.66
CA SER A 4 38.85 -58.55 3.08
C SER A 4 39.65 -57.47 3.79
N LEU A 5 40.47 -56.72 3.05
CA LEU A 5 41.03 -55.44 3.51
C LEU A 5 39.94 -54.38 3.55
N LEU A 6 39.57 -53.94 4.76
CA LEU A 6 38.91 -52.66 4.99
C LEU A 6 39.89 -51.53 4.61
N ARG A 7 39.57 -50.75 3.58
CA ARG A 7 40.05 -49.38 3.46
C ARG A 7 39.02 -48.47 4.14
N ALA A 8 39.43 -47.88 5.26
CA ALA A 8 38.72 -46.81 5.93
C ALA A 8 38.72 -45.57 5.01
N THR A 9 37.66 -45.42 4.23
CA THR A 9 37.30 -44.13 3.66
C THR A 9 36.65 -43.35 4.79
N THR A 10 37.45 -42.51 5.45
CA THR A 10 36.94 -41.44 6.31
C THR A 10 36.09 -40.54 5.43
N VAL A 11 34.79 -40.84 5.36
CA VAL A 11 33.78 -39.93 4.85
C VAL A 11 33.79 -38.78 5.84
N VAL A 12 34.47 -37.70 5.45
CA VAL A 12 34.21 -36.38 5.98
C VAL A 12 32.75 -36.10 5.61
N LEU A 13 31.83 -36.52 6.49
CA LEU A 13 30.48 -35.99 6.58
C LEU A 13 30.67 -34.54 7.03
N LEU A 14 31.06 -33.69 6.09
CA LEU A 14 30.68 -32.30 6.10
C LEU A 14 29.15 -32.33 6.16
N LEU A 15 28.64 -32.10 7.36
CA LEU A 15 27.36 -31.48 7.62
C LEU A 15 27.34 -30.14 6.86
N TYR A 16 27.22 -30.21 5.53
CA TYR A 16 26.49 -29.21 4.79
C TYR A 16 25.05 -29.38 5.26
N ALA A 17 24.72 -28.68 6.33
CA ALA A 17 23.37 -28.22 6.55
C ALA A 17 22.90 -27.68 5.19
N SER A 18 21.93 -28.38 4.62
CA SER A 18 21.27 -28.04 3.39
C SER A 18 20.51 -26.73 3.58
N THR A 19 21.22 -25.60 3.55
CA THR A 19 20.66 -24.33 3.09
C THR A 19 20.53 -24.46 1.58
N VAL A 20 19.56 -25.25 1.14
CA VAL A 20 18.98 -25.02 -0.18
C VAL A 20 18.28 -23.69 -0.02
N ALA A 21 18.95 -22.60 -0.41
CA ALA A 21 18.25 -21.37 -0.72
C ALA A 21 17.22 -21.78 -1.77
N ASN A 22 15.95 -21.89 -1.39
CA ASN A 22 14.87 -21.98 -2.36
C ASN A 22 15.01 -20.73 -3.21
N ALA A 23 15.45 -20.88 -4.46
CA ALA A 23 15.45 -19.78 -5.39
C ALA A 23 14.02 -19.23 -5.45
N ALA A 24 13.87 -17.91 -5.33
CA ALA A 24 12.57 -17.28 -5.40
C ALA A 24 11.87 -17.70 -6.71
N SER A 25 10.60 -18.06 -6.62
CA SER A 25 9.82 -18.60 -7.74
C SER A 25 8.41 -18.06 -7.69
N LEU A 26 7.79 -17.81 -8.85
CA LEU A 26 6.39 -17.40 -8.94
C LEU A 26 5.48 -18.36 -8.17
N ASN A 27 5.75 -19.67 -8.25
CA ASN A 27 4.93 -20.70 -7.61
C ASN A 27 5.02 -20.71 -6.07
N ALA A 28 5.96 -19.96 -5.47
CA ALA A 28 6.06 -19.84 -4.02
C ALA A 28 4.98 -18.90 -3.44
N PHE A 29 4.42 -18.00 -4.25
CA PHE A 29 3.38 -17.09 -3.79
C PHE A 29 2.09 -17.84 -3.45
N GLY A 30 1.44 -17.42 -2.35
CA GLY A 30 0.26 -18.09 -1.80
C GLY A 30 0.47 -19.47 -1.17
N GLN A 31 1.71 -19.99 -1.12
CA GLN A 31 2.05 -21.21 -0.38
C GLN A 31 2.51 -20.89 1.04
N ASP A 32 2.46 -21.90 1.91
CA ASP A 32 3.03 -21.80 3.27
C ASP A 32 4.55 -21.55 3.18
N GLY A 33 5.01 -20.54 3.90
CA GLY A 33 6.42 -20.15 3.97
C GLY A 33 7.21 -20.93 5.02
N LEU A 34 8.38 -20.43 5.37
CA LEU A 34 9.34 -21.11 6.24
C LEU A 34 9.15 -20.81 7.75
N PHE A 35 8.32 -19.84 8.11
CA PHE A 35 8.11 -19.44 9.48
C PHE A 35 6.95 -20.19 10.12
N GLU A 36 7.17 -20.76 11.30
CA GLU A 36 6.10 -21.09 12.23
C GLU A 36 5.44 -19.80 12.73
N PHE A 37 4.19 -19.84 13.17
CA PHE A 37 3.46 -18.65 13.63
C PHE A 37 2.59 -18.93 14.86
N ASP A 38 2.32 -17.88 15.64
CA ASP A 38 1.48 -17.92 16.83
C ASP A 38 0.52 -16.72 16.84
N THR A 39 -0.41 -16.68 17.79
CA THR A 39 -1.44 -15.65 17.93
C THR A 39 -1.36 -14.94 19.27
N VAL A 40 -1.50 -13.61 19.24
CA VAL A 40 -1.66 -12.78 20.44
C VAL A 40 -2.97 -12.00 20.33
N THR A 41 -3.82 -12.11 21.35
CA THR A 41 -5.00 -11.25 21.49
C THR A 41 -4.60 -9.94 22.14
N VAL A 42 -4.94 -8.82 21.50
CA VAL A 42 -4.65 -7.48 21.99
C VAL A 42 -5.96 -6.80 22.38
N ALA A 43 -6.07 -6.44 23.65
CA ALA A 43 -7.18 -5.65 24.16
C ALA A 43 -6.99 -4.18 23.80
N ILE A 44 -7.97 -3.60 23.13
CA ILE A 44 -8.00 -2.21 22.70
C ILE A 44 -8.84 -1.42 23.68
N PRO A 45 -8.25 -0.46 24.43
CA PRO A 45 -8.99 0.30 25.41
C PRO A 45 -10.02 1.22 24.73
N SER A 46 -11.22 1.27 25.29
CA SER A 46 -12.22 2.29 24.94
C SER A 46 -11.74 3.67 25.41
N ALA A 47 -11.88 4.69 24.58
CA ALA A 47 -11.72 6.08 24.98
C ALA A 47 -13.01 6.85 24.64
N SER A 48 -13.24 8.01 25.25
CA SER A 48 -14.51 8.78 25.18
C SER A 48 -15.10 9.01 23.78
N ALA A 49 -14.31 8.90 22.71
CA ALA A 49 -14.75 8.94 21.31
C ALA A 49 -14.22 7.77 20.44
N ARG A 50 -13.66 6.71 21.04
CA ARG A 50 -13.04 5.58 20.34
C ARG A 50 -13.58 4.25 20.86
N GLU A 51 -14.08 3.45 19.94
CA GLU A 51 -14.56 2.08 20.18
C GLU A 51 -13.42 1.24 20.76
N GLY A 52 -13.67 0.59 21.90
CA GLY A 52 -12.78 -0.43 22.45
C GLY A 52 -13.06 -1.80 21.83
N GLY A 53 -12.29 -2.81 22.20
CA GLY A 53 -12.52 -4.17 21.68
C GLY A 53 -11.29 -5.04 21.74
N GLU A 54 -11.24 -6.03 20.87
CA GLU A 54 -10.12 -6.97 20.78
C GLU A 54 -9.79 -7.25 19.32
N ILE A 55 -8.48 -7.34 19.05
CA ILE A 55 -7.93 -7.86 17.80
C ILE A 55 -7.08 -9.09 18.10
N VAL A 56 -6.99 -10.00 17.12
CA VAL A 56 -6.03 -11.12 17.15
C VAL A 56 -4.95 -10.84 16.12
N VAL A 57 -3.70 -10.81 16.57
CA VAL A 57 -2.51 -10.68 15.72
C VAL A 57 -1.89 -12.06 15.55
N THR A 58 -1.98 -12.61 14.34
CA THR A 58 -1.23 -13.82 13.94
C THR A 58 0.12 -13.37 13.44
N HIS A 59 1.22 -13.86 14.01
CA HIS A 59 2.56 -13.37 13.69
C HIS A 59 3.57 -14.52 13.56
N PRO A 60 4.62 -14.36 12.73
CA PRO A 60 5.71 -15.33 12.64
C PRO A 60 6.45 -15.43 13.98
N THR A 61 7.00 -16.62 14.22
CA THR A 61 7.80 -16.97 15.38
C THR A 61 9.18 -17.49 14.94
N GLY A 62 10.10 -17.56 15.90
CA GLY A 62 11.49 -17.90 15.63
C GLY A 62 12.38 -16.66 15.46
N VAL A 63 13.63 -16.90 15.05
CA VAL A 63 14.60 -15.83 14.81
C VAL A 63 14.33 -15.24 13.44
N MET A 64 13.86 -14.00 13.42
CA MET A 64 13.74 -13.20 12.22
C MET A 64 14.83 -12.13 12.20
N ASP A 65 15.44 -11.92 11.05
CA ASP A 65 16.46 -10.87 10.89
C ASP A 65 15.84 -9.46 10.83
N GLU A 66 14.54 -9.37 10.54
CA GLU A 66 13.79 -8.13 10.40
C GLU A 66 12.41 -8.25 11.08
N PRO A 67 11.86 -7.17 11.67
CA PRO A 67 10.49 -7.17 12.20
C PRO A 67 9.44 -7.48 11.12
N ALA A 68 8.34 -8.14 11.52
CA ALA A 68 7.29 -8.58 10.59
C ALA A 68 6.43 -7.38 10.18
N PRO A 69 6.27 -7.09 8.87
CA PRO A 69 5.36 -6.05 8.43
C PRO A 69 3.92 -6.36 8.79
N LEU A 70 3.16 -5.33 9.16
CA LEU A 70 1.79 -5.45 9.64
C LEU A 70 0.77 -5.40 8.49
N VAL A 71 -0.15 -6.36 8.46
CA VAL A 71 -1.32 -6.41 7.58
C VAL A 71 -2.59 -6.37 8.44
N LEU A 72 -3.47 -5.42 8.14
CA LEU A 72 -4.77 -5.26 8.81
C LEU A 72 -5.85 -5.93 7.94
N PHE A 73 -6.45 -7.01 8.44
CA PHE A 73 -7.43 -7.80 7.69
C PHE A 73 -8.84 -7.67 8.27
N MET A 74 -9.69 -6.92 7.57
CA MET A 74 -11.10 -6.73 7.90
C MET A 74 -11.98 -7.87 7.35
N PHE A 75 -12.75 -8.50 8.22
CA PHE A 75 -13.70 -9.56 7.84
C PHE A 75 -15.08 -9.01 7.48
N PRO A 76 -15.92 -9.81 6.78
CA PRO A 76 -17.30 -9.45 6.49
C PRO A 76 -18.09 -9.14 7.77
N ILE A 77 -19.02 -8.18 7.64
CA ILE A 77 -19.97 -7.81 8.70
C ILE A 77 -21.32 -8.52 8.57
N HIS A 78 -21.43 -9.53 7.71
CA HIS A 78 -22.62 -10.37 7.57
C HIS A 78 -22.26 -11.84 7.79
N GLY A 79 -23.27 -12.65 8.13
CA GLY A 79 -23.16 -14.11 8.18
C GLY A 79 -22.64 -14.64 9.51
N PHE A 80 -21.33 -14.53 9.76
CA PHE A 80 -20.65 -15.26 10.83
C PHE A 80 -19.96 -14.37 11.88
N PRO A 81 -19.76 -14.88 13.11
CA PRO A 81 -18.84 -14.29 14.09
C PRO A 81 -17.42 -14.09 13.52
N PHE A 82 -16.68 -13.09 14.01
CA PHE A 82 -15.31 -12.83 13.55
C PHE A 82 -14.36 -14.02 13.77
N SER A 83 -14.57 -14.81 14.83
CA SER A 83 -13.81 -16.04 15.06
C SER A 83 -14.02 -17.08 13.96
N THR A 84 -15.24 -17.19 13.44
CA THR A 84 -15.57 -18.11 12.35
C THR A 84 -15.00 -17.60 11.03
N TRP A 85 -15.11 -16.30 10.75
CA TRP A 85 -14.46 -15.69 9.58
C TRP A 85 -12.94 -15.88 9.58
N ARG A 86 -12.29 -15.83 10.75
CA ARG A 86 -10.85 -16.12 10.88
C ARG A 86 -10.52 -17.54 10.45
N THR A 87 -11.32 -18.54 10.85
CA THR A 87 -11.15 -19.93 10.44
C THR A 87 -11.37 -20.11 8.94
N LEU A 88 -12.37 -19.42 8.38
CA LEU A 88 -12.72 -19.50 6.96
C LEU A 88 -11.65 -18.85 6.06
N MET A 89 -11.01 -17.78 6.54
CA MET A 89 -9.91 -17.08 5.85
C MET A 89 -8.51 -17.58 6.30
N ALA A 90 -8.43 -18.70 7.00
CA ALA A 90 -7.19 -19.19 7.61
C ALA A 90 -6.08 -19.46 6.58
N ASN A 91 -6.43 -19.83 5.34
CA ASN A 91 -5.45 -20.09 4.29
C ASN A 91 -4.68 -18.81 3.91
N VAL A 92 -5.38 -17.69 3.72
CA VAL A 92 -4.73 -16.40 3.40
C VAL A 92 -3.91 -15.89 4.59
N ILE A 93 -4.46 -16.01 5.81
CA ILE A 93 -3.76 -15.61 7.05
C ILE A 93 -2.49 -16.44 7.23
N ARG A 94 -2.57 -17.76 7.02
CA ARG A 94 -1.43 -18.69 7.12
C ARG A 94 -0.38 -18.38 6.07
N ALA A 95 -0.77 -18.19 4.81
CA ALA A 95 0.16 -17.87 3.73
C ALA A 95 0.95 -16.59 4.07
N LEU A 96 0.29 -15.55 4.58
CA LEU A 96 1.00 -14.32 5.00
C LEU A 96 1.87 -14.57 6.26
N ALA A 97 1.33 -15.17 7.31
CA ALA A 97 2.04 -15.36 8.57
C ALA A 97 3.30 -16.22 8.42
N SER A 98 3.18 -17.33 7.70
CA SER A 98 4.30 -18.25 7.43
C SER A 98 5.34 -17.68 6.46
N ASN A 99 5.00 -16.65 5.69
CA ASN A 99 5.95 -15.87 4.88
C ASN A 99 6.45 -14.61 5.59
N GLY A 100 6.26 -14.52 6.92
CA GLY A 100 6.91 -13.52 7.76
C GLY A 100 6.18 -12.18 7.84
N PHE A 101 4.87 -12.15 7.61
CA PHE A 101 4.01 -10.98 7.84
C PHE A 101 3.19 -11.16 9.12
N ALA A 102 2.88 -10.08 9.84
CA ALA A 102 1.94 -10.11 10.95
C ALA A 102 0.55 -9.72 10.46
N VAL A 103 -0.47 -10.52 10.74
CA VAL A 103 -1.85 -10.28 10.29
C VAL A 103 -2.75 -10.01 11.49
N ALA A 104 -3.27 -8.79 11.60
CA ALA A 104 -4.21 -8.37 12.62
C ALA A 104 -5.65 -8.48 12.11
N THR A 105 -6.49 -9.20 12.86
CA THR A 105 -7.89 -9.49 12.51
C THR A 105 -8.83 -9.08 13.64
N PRO A 106 -10.10 -8.73 13.35
CA PRO A 106 -11.07 -8.42 14.39
C PRO A 106 -11.32 -9.64 15.30
N ALA A 107 -11.63 -9.39 16.57
CA ALA A 107 -12.18 -10.40 17.48
C ALA A 107 -13.51 -9.94 18.09
N SER A 108 -13.56 -8.71 18.59
CA SER A 108 -14.76 -8.08 19.12
C SER A 108 -14.65 -6.56 19.10
N ILE A 109 -15.78 -5.87 19.05
CA ILE A 109 -15.89 -4.42 19.17
C ILE A 109 -16.87 -4.14 20.30
N ASP A 110 -16.43 -3.29 21.23
CA ASP A 110 -17.16 -2.88 22.41
C ASP A 110 -17.78 -4.07 23.18
N PRO A 111 -17.01 -5.12 23.52
CA PRO A 111 -17.54 -6.35 24.12
C PRO A 111 -18.19 -6.13 25.48
N ASN A 112 -17.85 -5.04 26.17
CA ASN A 112 -18.37 -4.67 27.49
C ASN A 112 -19.44 -3.56 27.43
N GLY A 113 -19.76 -3.05 26.24
CA GLY A 113 -20.78 -2.03 26.05
C GLY A 113 -22.19 -2.60 25.86
N ASN A 114 -23.17 -1.70 25.74
CA ASN A 114 -24.58 -2.09 25.65
C ASN A 114 -24.95 -2.71 24.28
N ARG A 115 -24.10 -2.57 23.27
CA ARG A 115 -24.34 -3.07 21.90
C ARG A 115 -23.05 -3.61 21.30
N PRO A 116 -22.55 -4.77 21.78
CA PRO A 116 -21.30 -5.34 21.29
C PRO A 116 -21.44 -5.82 19.84
N ILE A 117 -20.32 -5.79 19.09
CA ILE A 117 -20.21 -6.39 17.76
C ILE A 117 -19.17 -7.52 17.84
N GLN A 118 -19.62 -8.77 17.73
CA GLN A 118 -18.76 -9.97 17.73
C GLN A 118 -18.68 -10.64 16.35
N GLY A 119 -19.29 -10.02 15.34
CA GLY A 119 -19.29 -10.45 13.95
C GLY A 119 -20.61 -10.09 13.27
N GLY A 120 -20.96 -10.84 12.22
CA GLY A 120 -21.87 -10.36 11.21
C GLY A 120 -23.36 -10.34 11.54
N MET A 121 -24.10 -9.41 10.92
CA MET A 121 -25.57 -9.45 10.84
C MET A 121 -26.02 -10.67 10.03
N PHE A 122 -27.10 -11.33 10.44
CA PHE A 122 -27.60 -12.49 9.70
C PHE A 122 -28.08 -12.08 8.29
N PRO A 123 -27.89 -12.92 7.26
CA PRO A 123 -28.41 -12.64 5.93
C PRO A 123 -29.91 -12.34 5.95
N GLY A 124 -30.32 -11.22 5.34
CA GLY A 124 -31.72 -10.79 5.30
C GLY A 124 -32.19 -9.93 6.49
N THR A 125 -31.31 -9.60 7.45
CA THR A 125 -31.63 -8.66 8.54
C THR A 125 -31.11 -7.26 8.22
N THR A 126 -31.91 -6.22 8.50
CA THR A 126 -31.50 -4.81 8.35
C THR A 126 -30.79 -4.24 9.58
N SER A 127 -30.81 -4.99 10.70
CA SER A 127 -30.10 -4.65 11.93
C SER A 127 -29.67 -5.89 12.72
N THR A 128 -28.69 -5.73 13.60
CA THR A 128 -28.32 -6.75 14.59
C THR A 128 -29.45 -6.98 15.60
N VAL A 129 -29.36 -8.07 16.38
CA VAL A 129 -30.25 -8.31 17.54
C VAL A 129 -30.22 -7.14 18.55
N SER A 130 -29.13 -6.39 18.59
CA SER A 130 -28.95 -5.19 19.42
C SER A 130 -29.41 -3.87 18.75
N GLY A 131 -30.06 -3.94 17.59
CA GLY A 131 -30.62 -2.80 16.88
C GLY A 131 -29.60 -1.91 16.14
N ILE A 132 -28.39 -2.41 15.89
CA ILE A 132 -27.37 -1.71 15.10
C ILE A 132 -27.70 -1.92 13.61
N ASP A 133 -27.93 -0.84 12.87
CA ASP A 133 -28.11 -0.93 11.41
C ASP A 133 -26.77 -1.03 10.67
N LEU A 134 -26.83 -1.26 9.35
CA LEU A 134 -25.65 -1.43 8.50
C LEU A 134 -24.71 -0.20 8.52
N ARG A 135 -25.26 1.02 8.50
CA ARG A 135 -24.48 2.27 8.48
C ARG A 135 -23.74 2.44 9.79
N GLU A 136 -24.44 2.20 10.89
CA GLU A 136 -23.86 2.26 12.22
C GLU A 136 -22.79 1.19 12.41
N MET A 137 -23.04 -0.05 11.98
CA MET A 137 -22.08 -1.14 12.07
C MET A 137 -20.80 -0.83 11.29
N ALA A 138 -20.92 -0.38 10.05
CA ALA A 138 -19.78 0.04 9.22
C ALA A 138 -18.99 1.18 9.87
N THR A 139 -19.68 2.20 10.39
CA THR A 139 -19.05 3.36 11.05
C THR A 139 -18.28 2.94 12.29
N ARG A 140 -18.89 2.13 13.16
CA ARG A 140 -18.25 1.63 14.38
C ARG A 140 -17.06 0.75 14.08
N TYR A 141 -17.17 -0.10 13.04
CA TYR A 141 -16.09 -0.98 12.63
C TYR A 141 -14.87 -0.21 12.10
N LEU A 142 -15.09 0.81 11.27
CA LEU A 142 -14.03 1.69 10.79
C LEU A 142 -13.37 2.47 11.94
N ASN A 143 -14.18 3.04 12.85
CA ASN A 143 -13.66 3.77 14.01
C ASN A 143 -12.82 2.85 14.93
N PHE A 144 -13.30 1.62 15.16
CA PHE A 144 -12.56 0.62 15.92
C PHE A 144 -11.24 0.26 15.25
N PHE A 145 -11.23 -0.12 13.97
CA PHE A 145 -10.00 -0.51 13.28
C PHE A 145 -9.00 0.63 13.17
N THR A 146 -9.48 1.85 12.95
CA THR A 146 -8.60 3.04 12.94
C THR A 146 -7.90 3.23 14.28
N HIS A 147 -8.66 3.18 15.39
CA HIS A 147 -8.10 3.29 16.74
C HIS A 147 -7.19 2.11 17.10
N ALA A 148 -7.64 0.88 16.85
CA ALA A 148 -6.89 -0.33 17.13
C ALA A 148 -5.55 -0.36 16.39
N SER A 149 -5.51 0.08 15.13
CA SER A 149 -4.29 0.13 14.33
C SER A 149 -3.28 1.12 14.93
N ARG A 150 -3.73 2.33 15.27
CA ARG A 150 -2.87 3.33 15.95
C ARG A 150 -2.35 2.83 17.29
N TYR A 151 -3.23 2.24 18.08
CA TYR A 151 -2.86 1.71 19.38
C TYR A 151 -1.84 0.56 19.26
N LEU A 152 -2.01 -0.33 18.28
CA LEU A 152 -1.06 -1.40 18.01
C LEU A 152 0.30 -0.86 17.55
N VAL A 153 0.31 0.18 16.71
CA VAL A 153 1.53 0.88 16.29
C VAL A 153 2.25 1.47 17.51
N ASP A 154 1.52 2.19 18.36
CA ASP A 154 2.07 2.80 19.57
C ASP A 154 2.63 1.73 20.52
N LEU A 155 1.92 0.64 20.78
CA LEU A 155 2.39 -0.47 21.62
C LEU A 155 3.67 -1.12 21.06
N ALA A 156 3.66 -1.46 19.77
CA ALA A 156 4.80 -2.09 19.11
C ALA A 156 6.07 -1.23 19.15
N GLN A 157 5.92 0.10 19.16
CA GLN A 157 7.04 1.05 19.17
C GLN A 157 7.47 1.48 20.57
N SER A 158 6.53 1.61 21.51
CA SER A 158 6.77 2.35 22.76
C SER A 158 6.63 1.54 24.05
N ASP A 159 6.04 0.35 24.01
CA ASP A 159 5.81 -0.47 25.22
C ASP A 159 6.67 -1.74 25.22
N PRO A 160 7.80 -1.77 25.96
CA PRO A 160 8.67 -2.95 26.06
C PRO A 160 8.00 -4.17 26.70
N SER A 161 6.88 -3.99 27.41
CA SER A 161 6.12 -5.09 28.01
C SER A 161 5.18 -5.78 27.03
N PHE A 162 4.90 -5.14 25.89
CA PHE A 162 4.07 -5.71 24.85
C PHE A 162 4.77 -6.88 24.16
N ALA A 163 4.09 -8.02 24.01
CA ALA A 163 4.68 -9.27 23.50
C ALA A 163 5.29 -9.15 22.09
N LEU A 164 4.79 -8.20 21.28
CA LEU A 164 5.24 -7.93 19.92
C LEU A 164 6.06 -6.64 19.79
N HIS A 165 6.50 -6.05 20.91
CA HIS A 165 7.41 -4.91 20.91
C HIS A 165 8.69 -5.22 20.14
N GLY A 166 9.05 -4.34 19.19
CA GLY A 166 10.21 -4.52 18.32
C GLY A 166 10.13 -5.71 17.34
N LYS A 167 9.04 -6.48 17.34
CA LYS A 167 8.82 -7.61 16.42
C LYS A 167 7.92 -7.27 15.24
N LEU A 168 7.22 -6.14 15.28
CA LEU A 168 6.38 -5.64 14.19
C LEU A 168 7.06 -4.46 13.49
N ASP A 169 7.18 -4.54 12.17
CA ASP A 169 7.45 -3.38 11.33
C ASP A 169 6.13 -2.62 11.11
N THR A 170 6.03 -1.48 11.78
CA THR A 170 4.88 -0.57 11.71
C THR A 170 5.16 0.66 10.87
N SER A 171 6.29 0.69 10.15
CA SER A 171 6.63 1.75 9.19
C SER A 171 5.92 1.57 7.85
N ARG A 172 5.55 0.34 7.51
CA ARG A 172 4.78 -0.02 6.32
C ARG A 172 3.69 -1.01 6.69
N ILE A 173 2.46 -0.60 6.42
CA ILE A 173 1.23 -1.28 6.80
C ILE A 173 0.47 -1.59 5.51
N GLY A 174 0.02 -2.83 5.39
CA GLY A 174 -0.93 -3.25 4.38
C GLY A 174 -2.34 -3.32 4.96
N THR A 175 -3.35 -3.00 4.17
CA THR A 175 -4.75 -3.30 4.51
C THR A 175 -5.29 -4.36 3.58
N MET A 176 -6.24 -5.15 4.07
CA MET A 176 -6.99 -6.07 3.23
C MET A 176 -8.36 -6.35 3.81
N GLY A 177 -9.26 -6.83 2.97
CA GLY A 177 -10.58 -7.22 3.43
C GLY A 177 -11.32 -8.11 2.45
N PHE A 178 -12.37 -8.77 2.95
CA PHE A 178 -13.26 -9.61 2.15
C PHE A 178 -14.72 -9.16 2.27
N SER A 179 -15.46 -9.16 1.15
CA SER A 179 -16.87 -8.77 1.08
C SER A 179 -17.03 -7.33 1.58
N VAL A 180 -17.93 -7.08 2.53
CA VAL A 180 -18.03 -5.79 3.22
C VAL A 180 -16.73 -5.38 3.89
N GLY A 181 -15.95 -6.33 4.41
CA GLY A 181 -14.61 -6.05 4.94
C GLY A 181 -13.67 -5.48 3.87
N GLY A 182 -13.80 -5.90 2.61
CA GLY A 182 -12.99 -5.42 1.47
C GLY A 182 -13.40 -4.04 0.98
N ALA A 183 -14.66 -3.67 1.12
CA ALA A 183 -15.07 -2.27 0.94
C ALA A 183 -14.56 -1.41 2.11
N LEU A 184 -14.71 -1.89 3.34
CA LEU A 184 -14.27 -1.15 4.54
C LEU A 184 -12.75 -0.99 4.63
N SER A 185 -11.97 -1.96 4.15
CA SER A 185 -10.50 -1.87 4.13
C SER A 185 -9.99 -0.71 3.27
N GLN A 186 -10.73 -0.34 2.22
CA GLN A 186 -10.38 0.78 1.34
C GLN A 186 -10.46 2.09 2.11
N TYR A 187 -11.55 2.31 2.85
CA TYR A 187 -11.68 3.48 3.71
C TYR A 187 -10.65 3.47 4.83
N LEU A 188 -10.42 2.30 5.43
CA LEU A 188 -9.43 2.16 6.47
C LEU A 188 -8.05 2.59 5.95
N ALA A 189 -7.68 2.18 4.73
CA ALA A 189 -6.41 2.54 4.12
C ALA A 189 -6.25 4.07 4.03
N GLN A 190 -7.26 4.76 3.51
CA GLN A 190 -7.22 6.22 3.35
C GLN A 190 -7.24 6.96 4.68
N ARG A 191 -8.07 6.52 5.62
CA ARG A 191 -8.15 7.13 6.94
C ARG A 191 -6.87 6.92 7.74
N LEU A 192 -6.28 5.73 7.66
CA LEU A 192 -5.01 5.46 8.29
C LEU A 192 -3.85 6.20 7.62
N ASP A 193 -3.84 6.38 6.29
CA ASP A 193 -2.82 7.22 5.67
C ASP A 193 -2.93 8.68 6.15
N ALA A 194 -4.15 9.21 6.32
CA ALA A 194 -4.33 10.54 6.89
C ALA A 194 -3.87 10.65 8.37
N GLU A 195 -4.09 9.61 9.17
CA GLU A 195 -3.72 9.60 10.60
C GLU A 195 -2.26 9.14 10.84
N LEU A 196 -1.67 8.40 9.91
CA LEU A 196 -0.31 7.87 9.91
C LEU A 196 0.34 8.07 8.52
N PRO A 197 0.64 9.32 8.12
CA PRO A 197 1.07 9.65 6.76
C PRO A 197 2.26 8.83 6.26
N GLY A 198 2.08 8.20 5.09
CA GLY A 198 3.11 7.45 4.39
C GLY A 198 3.36 6.05 4.96
N ARG A 199 2.56 5.60 5.94
CA ARG A 199 2.70 4.25 6.51
C ARG A 199 1.83 3.21 5.83
N VAL A 200 0.69 3.58 5.24
CA VAL A 200 -0.17 2.62 4.53
C VAL A 200 0.27 2.56 3.08
N VAL A 201 0.71 1.40 2.60
CA VAL A 201 1.43 1.30 1.31
C VAL A 201 0.88 0.23 0.37
N ALA A 202 -0.09 -0.56 0.80
CA ALA A 202 -0.75 -1.54 -0.06
C ALA A 202 -2.14 -1.90 0.44
N GLU A 203 -3.01 -2.22 -0.50
CA GLU A 203 -4.33 -2.73 -0.24
C GLU A 203 -4.69 -3.95 -1.11
N VAL A 204 -5.38 -4.93 -0.50
CA VAL A 204 -6.07 -6.01 -1.22
C VAL A 204 -7.54 -6.10 -0.82
N ALA A 205 -8.43 -5.85 -1.77
CA ALA A 205 -9.88 -5.90 -1.60
C ALA A 205 -10.47 -7.12 -2.33
N LEU A 206 -10.92 -8.12 -1.56
CA LEU A 206 -11.51 -9.37 -2.06
C LEU A 206 -13.04 -9.27 -2.09
N ALA A 207 -13.64 -9.51 -3.25
CA ALA A 207 -15.04 -9.28 -3.60
C ALA A 207 -15.66 -8.08 -2.84
N PRO A 208 -15.09 -6.88 -2.93
CA PRO A 208 -15.54 -5.76 -2.12
C PRO A 208 -16.96 -5.38 -2.51
N THR A 209 -17.90 -5.45 -1.57
CA THR A 209 -19.30 -5.05 -1.73
C THR A 209 -19.81 -4.57 -0.39
N ILE A 210 -20.72 -3.61 -0.38
CA ILE A 210 -21.43 -3.22 0.85
C ILE A 210 -22.92 -3.60 0.82
N GLY A 211 -23.34 -4.42 -0.15
CA GLY A 211 -24.73 -4.85 -0.25
C GLY A 211 -25.62 -3.87 -1.02
N THR A 212 -25.09 -3.34 -2.11
CA THR A 212 -25.78 -2.61 -3.16
C THR A 212 -26.88 -3.49 -3.76
N GLU A 213 -28.14 -3.24 -3.38
CA GLU A 213 -29.30 -4.01 -3.85
C GLU A 213 -29.31 -5.50 -3.48
N VAL A 214 -29.04 -5.85 -2.23
CA VAL A 214 -29.71 -7.04 -1.72
C VAL A 214 -31.22 -6.69 -1.72
N PRO A 215 -32.12 -7.43 -2.39
CA PRO A 215 -33.55 -7.08 -2.50
C PRO A 215 -34.29 -6.89 -1.17
N PHE A 216 -33.61 -7.11 -0.05
CA PHE A 216 -34.13 -7.11 1.31
C PHE A 216 -33.75 -5.88 2.15
N THR A 217 -32.81 -5.02 1.72
CA THR A 217 -32.28 -3.96 2.61
C THR A 217 -32.80 -2.55 2.33
N GLY A 218 -33.06 -2.18 1.07
CA GLY A 218 -33.66 -0.87 0.73
C GLY A 218 -32.85 0.36 1.17
N VAL A 219 -31.54 0.21 1.44
CA VAL A 219 -30.66 1.30 1.90
C VAL A 219 -29.77 1.78 0.75
N ASP A 220 -29.65 3.10 0.61
CA ASP A 220 -28.70 3.74 -0.31
C ASP A 220 -27.26 3.28 -0.06
N ASP A 221 -26.47 3.27 -1.14
CA ASP A 221 -25.14 2.69 -1.25
C ASP A 221 -24.08 3.37 -0.35
N ILE A 222 -24.00 2.98 0.93
CA ILE A 222 -23.04 3.49 1.92
C ILE A 222 -21.58 3.34 1.46
N GLY A 223 -21.23 2.31 0.70
CA GLY A 223 -19.87 2.09 0.23
C GLY A 223 -19.58 2.91 -1.00
N ALA A 224 -20.46 3.05 -1.99
CA ALA A 224 -20.21 4.06 -3.01
C ALA A 224 -20.29 5.49 -2.44
N GLU A 225 -21.07 5.77 -1.40
CA GLU A 225 -21.05 7.06 -0.68
C GLU A 225 -19.66 7.30 -0.08
N LEU A 226 -19.19 6.39 0.78
CA LEU A 226 -17.86 6.48 1.40
C LEU A 226 -16.75 6.45 0.34
N PHE A 227 -16.89 5.67 -0.73
CA PHE A 227 -15.87 5.57 -1.78
C PHE A 227 -15.77 6.85 -2.58
N ARG A 228 -16.90 7.42 -2.99
CA ARG A 228 -16.91 8.71 -3.69
C ARG A 228 -16.30 9.83 -2.85
N GLU A 229 -16.42 9.78 -1.53
CA GLU A 229 -15.77 10.74 -0.63
C GLU A 229 -14.24 10.71 -0.75
N PHE A 230 -13.64 9.52 -0.84
CA PHE A 230 -12.17 9.36 -0.77
C PHE A 230 -11.50 9.01 -2.09
N ALA A 231 -12.23 8.59 -3.13
CA ALA A 231 -11.70 8.11 -4.41
C ALA A 231 -10.66 9.07 -5.03
N SER A 232 -10.94 10.38 -4.94
CA SER A 232 -10.08 11.42 -5.51
C SER A 232 -8.77 11.66 -4.76
N SER A 233 -8.70 11.23 -3.50
CA SER A 233 -7.53 11.33 -2.62
C SER A 233 -6.86 9.98 -2.35
N MET A 234 -7.29 8.89 -3.02
CA MET A 234 -6.66 7.59 -2.86
C MET A 234 -5.25 7.59 -3.45
N THR A 235 -4.27 7.31 -2.60
CA THR A 235 -2.84 7.21 -2.96
C THR A 235 -2.29 5.80 -2.81
N VAL A 236 -2.94 4.96 -2.01
CA VAL A 236 -2.51 3.59 -1.68
C VAL A 236 -2.73 2.66 -2.88
N PRO A 237 -1.70 1.97 -3.38
CA PRO A 237 -1.86 0.95 -4.41
C PRO A 237 -2.84 -0.15 -3.99
N THR A 238 -3.83 -0.46 -4.84
CA THR A 238 -4.92 -1.39 -4.50
C THR A 238 -5.10 -2.50 -5.54
N VAL A 239 -5.25 -3.74 -5.09
CA VAL A 239 -5.69 -4.87 -5.93
C VAL A 239 -7.11 -5.27 -5.55
N PHE A 240 -8.00 -5.28 -6.53
CA PHE A 240 -9.35 -5.79 -6.43
C PHE A 240 -9.44 -7.20 -7.02
N VAL A 241 -10.10 -8.12 -6.33
CA VAL A 241 -10.35 -9.47 -6.83
C VAL A 241 -11.84 -9.75 -6.73
N ALA A 242 -12.48 -10.23 -7.79
CA ALA A 242 -13.89 -10.63 -7.75
C ALA A 242 -14.17 -11.80 -8.70
N GLY A 243 -15.17 -12.63 -8.38
CA GLY A 243 -15.64 -13.70 -9.27
C GLY A 243 -16.47 -13.19 -10.44
N GLU A 244 -16.37 -13.82 -11.62
CA GLU A 244 -17.15 -13.45 -12.80
C GLU A 244 -18.67 -13.63 -12.64
N ASN A 245 -19.09 -14.52 -11.73
CA ASN A 245 -20.48 -14.79 -11.37
C ASN A 245 -20.81 -14.31 -9.95
N ASP A 246 -20.09 -13.32 -9.42
CA ASP A 246 -20.43 -12.70 -8.13
C ASP A 246 -21.75 -11.92 -8.25
N GLY A 247 -22.83 -12.52 -7.74
CA GLY A 247 -24.17 -11.93 -7.73
C GLY A 247 -24.50 -11.16 -6.46
N MET A 248 -23.57 -11.08 -5.50
CA MET A 248 -23.70 -10.24 -4.29
C MET A 248 -23.10 -8.82 -4.47
N GLY A 249 -22.64 -8.51 -5.69
CA GLY A 249 -22.23 -7.18 -6.10
C GLY A 249 -20.72 -6.94 -6.08
N GLY A 250 -19.89 -7.90 -5.66
CA GLY A 250 -18.44 -7.68 -5.57
C GLY A 250 -17.78 -7.43 -6.93
N LEU A 251 -18.27 -8.04 -8.01
CA LEU A 251 -17.80 -7.77 -9.37
C LEU A 251 -18.18 -6.37 -9.86
N ARG A 252 -19.41 -5.93 -9.58
CA ARG A 252 -19.89 -4.58 -9.93
C ARG A 252 -19.12 -3.53 -9.14
N ASP A 253 -19.07 -3.67 -7.83
CA ASP A 253 -18.53 -2.67 -6.92
C ASP A 253 -17.01 -2.55 -7.09
N SER A 254 -16.28 -3.67 -7.30
CA SER A 254 -14.87 -3.61 -7.69
C SER A 254 -14.62 -2.86 -8.99
N ALA A 255 -15.52 -2.95 -9.98
CA ALA A 255 -15.40 -2.16 -11.22
C ALA A 255 -15.60 -0.66 -10.94
N ILE A 256 -16.59 -0.31 -10.11
CA ILE A 256 -16.84 1.08 -9.70
C ILE A 256 -15.62 1.65 -8.97
N TYR A 257 -15.07 0.91 -8.00
CA TYR A 257 -13.90 1.32 -7.24
C TYR A 257 -12.66 1.44 -8.11
N TYR A 258 -12.47 0.49 -9.03
CA TYR A 258 -11.41 0.58 -10.03
C TYR A 258 -11.59 1.81 -10.93
N ASP A 259 -12.77 2.09 -11.47
CA ASP A 259 -12.94 3.21 -12.41
C ASP A 259 -12.79 4.59 -11.74
N GLN A 260 -13.09 4.67 -10.44
CA GLN A 260 -13.10 5.93 -9.69
C GLN A 260 -11.81 6.18 -8.88
N SER A 261 -11.06 5.14 -8.51
CA SER A 261 -9.78 5.31 -7.80
C SER A 261 -8.74 6.01 -8.68
N ARG A 262 -7.91 6.84 -8.05
CA ARG A 262 -6.74 7.49 -8.71
C ARG A 262 -5.41 6.87 -8.31
N ALA A 263 -5.41 5.92 -7.38
CA ALA A 263 -4.21 5.20 -7.01
C ALA A 263 -3.81 4.20 -8.10
N PRO A 264 -2.54 3.75 -8.12
CA PRO A 264 -2.16 2.56 -8.86
C PRO A 264 -3.09 1.41 -8.49
N ARG A 265 -3.65 0.72 -9.48
CA ARG A 265 -4.64 -0.32 -9.19
C ARG A 265 -4.71 -1.43 -10.21
N VAL A 266 -5.06 -2.61 -9.71
CA VAL A 266 -5.29 -3.81 -10.50
C VAL A 266 -6.66 -4.36 -10.17
N ARG A 267 -7.40 -4.81 -11.18
CA ARG A 267 -8.64 -5.56 -10.98
C ARG A 267 -8.53 -6.91 -11.65
N VAL A 268 -8.68 -7.96 -10.85
CA VAL A 268 -8.66 -9.35 -11.28
C VAL A 268 -10.08 -9.90 -11.24
N THR A 269 -10.58 -10.34 -12.39
CA THR A 269 -11.81 -11.13 -12.49
C THR A 269 -11.45 -12.60 -12.55
N ALA A 270 -11.83 -13.35 -11.52
CA ALA A 270 -11.66 -14.79 -11.47
C ALA A 270 -12.73 -15.49 -12.34
N GLY A 271 -12.30 -16.45 -13.14
CA GLY A 271 -13.14 -17.22 -14.07
C GLY A 271 -13.66 -18.53 -13.48
N ASN A 272 -13.97 -19.49 -14.36
CA ASN A 272 -14.48 -20.82 -14.01
C ASN A 272 -15.72 -20.81 -13.09
N GLY A 273 -16.61 -19.84 -13.32
CA GLY A 273 -17.85 -19.69 -12.55
C GLY A 273 -17.66 -19.23 -11.11
N ALA A 274 -16.52 -18.60 -10.80
CA ALA A 274 -16.25 -17.98 -9.50
C ALA A 274 -17.38 -17.03 -9.08
N THR A 275 -17.91 -17.22 -7.88
CA THR A 275 -19.00 -16.41 -7.28
C THR A 275 -18.44 -15.38 -6.29
N HIS A 276 -19.30 -14.79 -5.45
CA HIS A 276 -18.89 -13.91 -4.34
C HIS A 276 -17.96 -14.59 -3.31
N CYS A 277 -17.88 -15.91 -3.32
CA CYS A 277 -17.40 -16.67 -2.18
C CYS A 277 -15.93 -17.00 -2.32
N HIS A 278 -15.11 -16.01 -1.95
CA HIS A 278 -13.68 -16.16 -1.68
C HIS A 278 -13.39 -17.02 -0.42
N ALA A 279 -14.44 -17.44 0.30
CA ALA A 279 -14.38 -18.48 1.31
C ALA A 279 -15.55 -19.46 1.18
N ILE A 280 -15.29 -20.74 1.50
CA ILE A 280 -16.31 -21.80 1.46
C ILE A 280 -17.20 -21.67 2.68
N VAL A 281 -18.45 -21.24 2.49
CA VAL A 281 -19.43 -21.06 3.58
C VAL A 281 -20.83 -21.47 3.14
N PRO A 282 -21.71 -21.98 4.03
CA PRO A 282 -23.10 -22.26 3.66
C PRO A 282 -23.93 -20.97 3.61
N MET A 283 -23.74 -20.16 2.56
CA MET A 283 -24.54 -18.98 2.23
C MET A 283 -24.91 -19.00 0.75
N SER A 284 -25.85 -18.14 0.31
CA SER A 284 -26.56 -18.22 -0.98
C SER A 284 -25.71 -18.57 -2.21
N GLU A 285 -24.53 -17.97 -2.36
CA GLU A 285 -23.61 -18.21 -3.50
C GLU A 285 -22.37 -19.03 -3.13
N CYS A 286 -22.29 -19.48 -1.88
CA CYS A 286 -21.10 -20.05 -1.28
C CYS A 286 -21.21 -21.57 -1.08
N ASP A 287 -22.30 -22.16 -1.55
CA ASP A 287 -22.59 -23.59 -1.39
C ASP A 287 -21.58 -24.47 -2.15
N LEU A 288 -21.29 -25.64 -1.59
CA LEU A 288 -20.16 -26.54 -1.89
C LEU A 288 -20.09 -27.06 -3.34
N VAL A 289 -21.12 -26.78 -4.15
CA VAL A 289 -21.37 -27.39 -5.46
C VAL A 289 -20.87 -26.52 -6.62
N GLN A 290 -20.58 -25.23 -6.42
CA GLN A 290 -20.15 -24.32 -7.48
C GLN A 290 -18.78 -23.70 -7.20
N GLY A 291 -17.81 -23.88 -8.11
CA GLY A 291 -16.67 -22.99 -8.45
C GLY A 291 -15.69 -22.43 -7.39
N THR A 292 -16.00 -22.45 -6.10
CA THR A 292 -15.42 -21.54 -5.07
C THR A 292 -14.09 -22.02 -4.49
N ARG A 293 -13.70 -23.28 -4.69
CA ARG A 293 -12.57 -23.88 -3.97
C ARG A 293 -11.19 -23.41 -4.46
N GLY A 294 -11.08 -22.89 -5.68
CA GLY A 294 -9.83 -22.34 -6.24
C GLY A 294 -9.51 -20.91 -5.80
N LEU A 295 -10.52 -20.12 -5.41
CA LEU A 295 -10.37 -18.68 -5.16
C LEU A 295 -9.46 -18.35 -3.98
N GLN A 296 -9.51 -19.13 -2.89
CA GLN A 296 -8.62 -18.90 -1.75
C GLN A 296 -7.12 -19.02 -2.11
N SER A 297 -6.79 -19.85 -3.10
CA SER A 297 -5.40 -19.94 -3.57
C SER A 297 -5.02 -18.68 -4.35
N LEU A 298 -5.91 -18.19 -5.23
CA LEU A 298 -5.74 -16.92 -5.93
C LEU A 298 -5.62 -15.74 -4.95
N ASP A 299 -6.48 -15.68 -3.93
CA ASP A 299 -6.46 -14.64 -2.90
C ASP A 299 -5.14 -14.67 -2.12
N SER A 300 -4.64 -15.86 -1.79
CA SER A 300 -3.37 -16.03 -1.09
C SER A 300 -2.18 -15.61 -1.96
N ILE A 301 -2.21 -15.92 -3.26
CA ILE A 301 -1.18 -15.49 -4.23
C ILE A 301 -1.16 -13.97 -4.31
N ILE A 302 -2.32 -13.34 -4.53
CA ILE A 302 -2.44 -11.89 -4.69
C ILE A 302 -2.06 -11.17 -3.39
N ALA A 303 -2.58 -11.62 -2.24
CA ALA A 303 -2.24 -11.05 -0.95
C ALA A 303 -0.73 -11.17 -0.67
N HIS A 304 -0.15 -12.37 -0.86
CA HIS A 304 1.28 -12.56 -0.63
C HIS A 304 2.13 -11.69 -1.57
N ALA A 305 1.80 -11.64 -2.88
CA ALA A 305 2.55 -10.83 -3.84
C ALA A 305 2.44 -9.34 -3.53
N MET A 306 1.22 -8.82 -3.32
CA MET A 306 1.00 -7.42 -3.02
C MET A 306 1.72 -6.97 -1.74
N MET A 307 1.62 -7.78 -0.67
CA MET A 307 2.29 -7.45 0.59
C MET A 307 3.82 -7.54 0.47
N THR A 308 4.33 -8.50 -0.30
CA THR A 308 5.77 -8.60 -0.58
C THR A 308 6.28 -7.38 -1.34
N LEU A 309 5.57 -6.95 -2.38
CA LEU A 309 5.98 -5.83 -3.21
C LEU A 309 6.13 -4.53 -2.41
N TYR A 310 5.14 -4.21 -1.57
CA TYR A 310 5.06 -2.89 -0.94
C TYR A 310 5.56 -2.85 0.50
N LEU A 311 5.38 -3.92 1.30
CA LEU A 311 5.75 -3.89 2.72
C LEU A 311 7.19 -4.32 2.96
N ARG A 312 7.78 -5.18 2.11
CA ARG A 312 9.19 -5.59 2.27
C ARG A 312 10.13 -4.46 1.86
N PRO A 313 11.29 -4.26 2.53
CA PRO A 313 12.28 -3.30 2.08
C PRO A 313 12.91 -3.67 0.73
N ASP A 314 13.37 -2.69 -0.03
CA ASP A 314 14.23 -2.91 -1.20
C ASP A 314 15.67 -3.16 -0.74
N THR A 315 15.88 -4.31 -0.09
CA THR A 315 17.20 -4.82 0.29
C THR A 315 17.58 -5.98 -0.64
N PRO A 316 18.88 -6.29 -0.78
CA PRO A 316 19.32 -7.44 -1.59
C PRO A 316 18.63 -8.77 -1.22
N ARG A 317 18.17 -8.91 0.03
CA ARG A 317 17.41 -10.07 0.50
C ARG A 317 16.07 -10.24 -0.22
N TRP A 318 15.30 -9.16 -0.36
CA TRP A 318 13.92 -9.21 -0.83
C TRP A 318 13.76 -8.81 -2.29
N ARG A 319 14.84 -8.35 -2.94
CA ARG A 319 14.78 -7.80 -4.31
C ARG A 319 14.20 -8.79 -5.31
N ASP A 320 14.64 -10.04 -5.28
CA ASP A 320 14.17 -11.07 -6.22
C ASP A 320 12.69 -11.41 -5.99
N GLU A 321 12.27 -11.53 -4.72
CA GLU A 321 10.86 -11.76 -4.38
C GLU A 321 9.98 -10.57 -4.76
N ARG A 322 10.46 -9.33 -4.58
CA ARG A 322 9.76 -8.12 -5.01
C ARG A 322 9.62 -8.03 -6.53
N GLU A 323 10.63 -8.45 -7.28
CA GLU A 323 10.54 -8.51 -8.75
C GLU A 323 9.49 -9.54 -9.18
N LEU A 324 9.49 -10.73 -8.58
CA LEU A 324 8.47 -11.75 -8.86
C LEU A 324 7.07 -11.30 -8.44
N ALA A 325 6.94 -10.59 -7.31
CA ALA A 325 5.69 -9.98 -6.90
C ALA A 325 5.22 -8.91 -7.91
N THR A 326 6.16 -8.14 -8.48
CA THR A 326 5.89 -7.17 -9.56
C THR A 326 5.39 -7.89 -10.80
N GLU A 327 5.99 -9.04 -11.16
CA GLU A 327 5.50 -9.88 -12.25
C GLU A 327 4.05 -10.33 -12.03
N ILE A 328 3.69 -10.75 -10.81
CA ILE A 328 2.33 -11.22 -10.49
C ILE A 328 1.32 -10.08 -10.54
N ILE A 329 1.60 -8.96 -9.87
CA ILE A 329 0.63 -7.86 -9.72
C ILE A 329 0.53 -7.05 -11.02
N TRP A 330 1.66 -6.61 -11.55
CA TRP A 330 1.70 -5.59 -12.60
C TRP A 330 1.97 -6.13 -14.01
N ARG A 331 2.37 -7.41 -14.18
CA ARG A 331 2.72 -8.02 -15.47
C ARG A 331 2.05 -9.37 -15.67
N ASP A 332 2.64 -10.28 -16.45
CA ASP A 332 2.01 -11.54 -16.87
C ASP A 332 2.15 -12.67 -15.85
N GLY A 333 2.74 -12.41 -14.68
CA GLY A 333 3.04 -13.45 -13.68
C GLY A 333 1.80 -14.21 -13.22
N LEU A 334 0.65 -13.54 -13.11
CA LEU A 334 -0.61 -14.19 -12.74
C LEU A 334 -1.12 -15.15 -13.83
N GLU A 335 -1.01 -14.76 -15.10
CA GLU A 335 -1.38 -15.61 -16.24
C GLU A 335 -0.40 -16.77 -16.42
N ALA A 336 0.89 -16.53 -16.20
CA ALA A 336 1.93 -17.55 -16.23
C ALA A 336 1.72 -18.60 -15.12
N LEU A 337 1.30 -18.18 -13.92
CA LEU A 337 0.92 -19.06 -12.82
C LEU A 337 -0.31 -19.90 -13.18
N HIS A 338 -1.35 -19.28 -13.72
CA HIS A 338 -2.55 -19.97 -14.18
C HIS A 338 -2.20 -21.07 -15.21
N ALA A 339 -1.40 -20.74 -16.23
CA ALA A 339 -0.99 -21.70 -17.26
C ALA A 339 -0.22 -22.91 -16.72
N GLN A 340 0.51 -22.77 -15.62
CA GLN A 340 1.24 -23.87 -14.97
C GLN A 340 0.34 -24.75 -14.10
N MET A 341 -0.70 -24.18 -13.49
CA MET A 341 -1.64 -24.91 -12.62
C MET A 341 -2.71 -25.69 -13.40
N VAL A 342 -3.00 -25.31 -14.64
CA VAL A 342 -3.87 -26.07 -15.56
C VAL A 342 -3.09 -27.23 -16.17
N THR A 343 -2.73 -28.22 -15.35
CA THR A 343 -2.35 -29.55 -15.83
C THR A 343 -3.59 -30.46 -15.82
N PRO A 344 -3.80 -31.36 -16.81
CA PRO A 344 -5.01 -32.22 -16.91
C PRO A 344 -5.29 -33.13 -15.70
N LEU A 345 -4.41 -33.16 -14.71
CA LEU A 345 -4.45 -34.01 -13.52
C LEU A 345 -4.70 -33.23 -12.22
N ALA A 346 -4.79 -31.90 -12.27
CA ALA A 346 -5.09 -31.10 -11.08
C ALA A 346 -6.55 -31.35 -10.62
N PRO A 347 -6.79 -31.64 -9.33
CA PRO A 347 -8.14 -31.76 -8.79
C PRO A 347 -8.98 -30.50 -9.09
N PRO A 348 -10.23 -30.62 -9.58
CA PRO A 348 -11.07 -29.48 -9.96
C PRO A 348 -11.29 -28.44 -8.85
N ASN A 349 -11.14 -28.87 -7.59
CA ASN A 349 -11.24 -28.04 -6.40
C ASN A 349 -9.99 -27.19 -6.09
N ARG A 350 -8.94 -27.22 -6.91
CA ARG A 350 -7.74 -26.37 -6.77
C ARG A 350 -7.50 -25.45 -7.96
N ALA A 351 -8.29 -25.57 -9.02
CA ALA A 351 -8.13 -24.77 -10.22
C ALA A 351 -8.90 -23.46 -10.05
N TRP A 352 -8.18 -22.34 -10.11
CA TRP A 352 -8.72 -21.02 -10.40
C TRP A 352 -8.38 -20.67 -11.84
N GLU A 353 -9.25 -19.90 -12.48
CA GLU A 353 -9.03 -19.35 -13.82
C GLU A 353 -8.97 -17.83 -13.73
N ILE A 354 -8.18 -17.21 -14.60
CA ILE A 354 -8.22 -15.76 -14.79
C ILE A 354 -9.08 -15.46 -15.99
N ARG A 355 -10.24 -14.83 -15.74
CA ARG A 355 -11.12 -14.38 -16.82
C ARG A 355 -10.60 -13.09 -17.45
N LYS A 356 -10.14 -12.17 -16.60
CA LYS A 356 -9.67 -10.84 -17.01
C LYS A 356 -8.74 -10.26 -15.94
N VAL A 357 -7.70 -9.55 -16.38
CA VAL A 357 -6.94 -8.63 -15.53
C VAL A 357 -6.94 -7.24 -16.15
N GLU A 358 -7.24 -6.24 -15.35
CA GLU A 358 -7.20 -4.83 -15.72
C GLU A 358 -6.16 -4.14 -14.85
N ARG A 359 -5.29 -3.32 -15.46
CA ARG A 359 -4.21 -2.64 -14.76
C ARG A 359 -4.19 -1.17 -15.12
N ASP A 360 -4.06 -0.34 -14.10
CA ASP A 360 -3.65 1.06 -14.23
C ASP A 360 -2.28 1.20 -13.58
N PRO A 361 -1.24 1.51 -14.38
CA PRO A 361 0.13 1.29 -13.94
C PRO A 361 0.54 2.25 -12.83
N GLU A 362 1.28 1.72 -11.86
CA GLU A 362 2.08 2.53 -10.95
C GLU A 362 3.06 3.40 -11.74
N LEU A 363 3.10 4.69 -11.39
CA LEU A 363 4.03 5.67 -11.93
C LEU A 363 4.82 6.29 -10.77
N SER A 364 6.15 6.27 -10.87
CA SER A 364 7.03 6.94 -9.91
C SER A 364 7.95 7.90 -10.64
N LEU A 365 8.20 9.06 -10.02
CA LEU A 365 9.08 10.10 -10.51
C LEU A 365 10.19 10.32 -9.49
N THR A 366 11.44 10.08 -9.91
CA THR A 366 12.64 10.38 -9.12
C THR A 366 13.39 11.52 -9.76
N MET A 367 13.91 12.42 -8.94
CA MET A 367 14.67 13.59 -9.39
C MET A 367 16.11 13.54 -8.89
N ASN A 368 17.05 13.99 -9.73
CA ASN A 368 18.44 14.20 -9.30
C ASN A 368 18.58 15.37 -8.30
N ALA A 369 17.65 16.33 -8.30
CA ALA A 369 17.60 17.43 -7.34
C ALA A 369 16.17 17.95 -7.12
N TYR A 370 15.80 18.21 -5.86
CA TYR A 370 14.51 18.79 -5.45
C TYR A 370 14.58 20.29 -5.12
N SER A 371 15.79 20.84 -5.06
CA SER A 371 16.03 22.25 -4.79
C SER A 371 17.28 22.70 -5.53
N VAL A 372 17.16 23.84 -6.20
CA VAL A 372 18.23 24.46 -6.97
C VAL A 372 18.48 25.86 -6.41
N ALA A 373 19.64 26.03 -5.80
CA ALA A 373 20.16 27.33 -5.44
C ALA A 373 21.15 27.77 -6.52
N ALA A 374 20.74 28.71 -7.36
CA ALA A 374 21.63 29.36 -8.29
C ALA A 374 22.55 30.34 -7.53
N PRO A 375 23.89 30.12 -7.47
CA PRO A 375 24.81 31.21 -7.18
C PRO A 375 24.67 32.28 -8.28
N LEU A 376 25.34 33.43 -8.11
CA LEU A 376 25.35 34.51 -9.10
C LEU A 376 25.43 34.03 -10.57
N ALA A 377 24.27 34.05 -11.26
CA ALA A 377 24.08 34.01 -12.72
C ALA A 377 24.36 32.71 -13.53
N PRO A 378 23.78 31.52 -13.20
CA PRO A 378 23.59 30.48 -14.21
C PRO A 378 22.51 30.92 -15.22
N GLN A 379 22.76 30.65 -16.52
CA GLN A 379 21.77 30.88 -17.57
C GLN A 379 20.71 29.77 -17.63
N SER A 380 21.07 28.55 -17.19
CA SER A 380 20.17 27.41 -17.07
C SER A 380 20.67 26.37 -16.06
N VAL A 381 19.78 25.48 -15.63
CA VAL A 381 20.08 24.28 -14.85
C VAL A 381 19.31 23.11 -15.45
N GLU A 382 20.02 22.01 -15.70
CA GLU A 382 19.43 20.75 -16.15
C GLU A 382 19.13 19.83 -14.96
N LEU A 383 17.90 19.33 -14.91
CA LEU A 383 17.43 18.35 -13.94
C LEU A 383 17.15 17.05 -14.68
N ILE A 384 17.52 15.92 -14.07
CA ILE A 384 17.24 14.59 -14.61
C ILE A 384 16.08 14.00 -13.82
N ALA A 385 14.97 13.80 -14.53
CA ALA A 385 13.79 13.10 -14.07
C ALA A 385 13.83 11.66 -14.57
N VAL A 386 13.86 10.70 -13.65
CA VAL A 386 13.73 9.28 -13.96
C VAL A 386 12.31 8.86 -13.63
N VAL A 387 11.55 8.48 -14.65
CA VAL A 387 10.20 7.97 -14.50
C VAL A 387 10.22 6.47 -14.64
N ARG A 388 9.69 5.77 -13.64
CA ARG A 388 9.47 4.33 -13.73
C ARG A 388 7.98 4.07 -13.76
N SER A 389 7.58 3.22 -14.70
CA SER A 389 6.22 2.68 -14.74
C SER A 389 6.26 1.17 -14.56
N SER A 390 5.22 0.65 -13.93
CA SER A 390 5.01 -0.79 -13.82
C SER A 390 4.44 -1.41 -15.11
N SER A 391 3.90 -0.60 -16.04
CA SER A 391 3.50 -1.05 -17.37
C SER A 391 4.71 -1.46 -18.22
N ARG A 392 4.52 -2.41 -19.12
CA ARG A 392 5.51 -2.67 -20.19
C ARG A 392 5.58 -1.44 -21.09
N ALA A 393 6.79 -1.16 -21.59
CA ALA A 393 7.02 -0.08 -22.56
C ALA A 393 6.10 -0.19 -23.78
N ASP A 394 5.67 -1.42 -24.12
CA ASP A 394 4.95 -1.75 -25.35
C ASP A 394 3.41 -1.66 -25.21
N GLU A 395 2.85 -1.72 -24.00
CA GLU A 395 1.39 -1.62 -23.79
C GLU A 395 0.91 -0.18 -23.77
N CYS A 396 1.87 0.75 -23.75
CA CYS A 396 1.67 2.02 -23.09
C CYS A 396 2.71 3.04 -23.57
N ASP A 397 2.57 3.39 -24.85
CA ASP A 397 3.66 3.94 -25.67
C ASP A 397 4.20 5.33 -25.29
N GLU A 398 3.68 6.05 -24.28
CA GLU A 398 4.33 7.31 -23.88
C GLU A 398 4.01 7.76 -22.45
N VAL A 399 4.98 7.59 -21.56
CA VAL A 399 5.09 8.46 -20.38
C VAL A 399 5.39 9.87 -20.88
N GLN A 400 4.56 10.83 -20.47
CA GLN A 400 4.76 12.25 -20.74
C GLN A 400 5.24 12.94 -19.48
N VAL A 401 6.30 13.75 -19.59
CA VAL A 401 6.75 14.63 -18.52
C VAL A 401 6.46 16.07 -18.91
N THR A 402 5.79 16.80 -18.03
CA THR A 402 5.41 18.21 -18.21
C THR A 402 5.85 19.03 -17.00
N VAL A 403 6.16 20.30 -17.21
CA VAL A 403 6.42 21.25 -16.11
C VAL A 403 5.22 22.18 -16.00
N GLU A 404 4.61 22.20 -14.83
CA GLU A 404 3.49 23.07 -14.46
C GLU A 404 3.97 24.19 -13.51
N ASN A 405 3.14 25.23 -13.39
CA ASN A 405 3.40 26.37 -12.49
C ASN A 405 4.72 27.13 -12.73
N VAL A 406 5.18 27.22 -14.00
CA VAL A 406 6.42 27.93 -14.34
C VAL A 406 6.29 29.43 -14.02
N PRO A 407 7.09 29.98 -13.08
CA PRO A 407 7.02 31.39 -12.68
C PRO A 407 7.45 32.36 -13.78
N VAL A 408 6.95 33.60 -13.72
CA VAL A 408 7.39 34.68 -14.63
C VAL A 408 8.90 34.90 -14.51
N GLY A 409 9.59 34.92 -15.66
CA GLY A 409 11.05 35.08 -15.73
C GLY A 409 11.84 33.77 -15.75
N ILE A 410 11.15 32.63 -15.74
CA ILE A 410 11.72 31.29 -15.89
C ILE A 410 11.06 30.61 -17.11
N GLU A 411 11.86 29.92 -17.91
CA GLU A 411 11.40 28.97 -18.92
C GLU A 411 11.78 27.56 -18.48
N ALA A 412 10.92 26.59 -18.73
CA ALA A 412 11.22 25.18 -18.48
C ALA A 412 10.88 24.37 -19.74
N THR A 413 11.80 23.52 -20.15
CA THR A 413 11.63 22.64 -21.31
C THR A 413 11.94 21.20 -20.93
N VAL A 414 11.17 20.26 -21.48
CA VAL A 414 11.36 18.82 -21.23
C VAL A 414 11.85 18.17 -22.51
N THR A 415 12.92 17.39 -22.40
CA THR A 415 13.47 16.58 -23.48
C THR A 415 13.50 15.13 -23.04
N ARG A 416 12.92 14.22 -23.83
CA ARG A 416 13.01 12.78 -23.58
C ARG A 416 14.43 12.31 -23.93
N LEU A 417 15.14 11.73 -22.96
CA LEU A 417 16.51 11.22 -23.13
C LEU A 417 16.50 9.73 -23.43
N SER A 418 15.60 8.99 -22.78
CA SER A 418 15.38 7.55 -22.96
C SER A 418 13.91 7.19 -22.72
N PRO A 419 13.49 5.92 -22.83
CA PRO A 419 12.12 5.53 -22.50
C PRO A 419 11.67 5.94 -21.10
N THR A 420 12.59 5.99 -20.13
CA THR A 420 12.34 6.24 -18.71
C THR A 420 13.04 7.50 -18.17
N GLU A 421 13.87 8.19 -18.95
CA GLU A 421 14.62 9.36 -18.50
C GLU A 421 14.28 10.61 -19.31
N PHE A 422 14.11 11.71 -18.59
CA PHE A 422 13.72 13.01 -19.13
C PHE A 422 14.65 14.10 -18.57
N GLY A 423 15.23 14.89 -19.46
CA GLY A 423 15.96 16.10 -19.10
C GLY A 423 14.98 17.26 -18.99
N VAL A 424 14.97 17.93 -17.85
CA VAL A 424 14.18 19.14 -17.59
C VAL A 424 15.14 20.32 -17.47
N ASP A 425 15.21 21.15 -18.52
CA ASP A 425 16.08 22.32 -18.57
C ASP A 425 15.31 23.56 -18.10
N VAL A 426 15.77 24.16 -17.01
CA VAL A 426 15.20 25.36 -16.38
C VAL A 426 16.09 26.55 -16.70
N ARG A 427 15.56 27.55 -17.41
CA ARG A 427 16.29 28.73 -17.90
C ARG A 427 15.76 30.01 -17.28
N TRP A 428 16.64 30.95 -16.96
CA TRP A 428 16.24 32.29 -16.50
C TRP A 428 16.20 33.26 -17.69
N THR A 429 15.00 33.77 -18.02
CA THR A 429 14.80 34.68 -19.17
C THR A 429 15.00 36.15 -18.80
N THR A 430 14.74 36.50 -17.54
CA THR A 430 15.08 37.79 -16.96
C THR A 430 16.24 37.63 -15.98
N VAL A 431 17.47 37.61 -16.50
CA VAL A 431 18.62 37.95 -15.66
C VAL A 431 18.54 39.47 -15.42
N PRO A 432 18.46 39.98 -14.17
CA PRO A 432 18.46 41.42 -13.93
C PRO A 432 19.67 42.04 -14.62
N GLN A 433 19.44 42.92 -15.59
CA GLN A 433 20.53 43.65 -16.23
C GLN A 433 21.18 44.53 -15.16
N ARG A 434 22.51 44.45 -15.09
CA ARG A 434 23.39 45.26 -14.26
C ARG A 434 22.94 46.74 -14.30
N ALA A 435 22.31 47.24 -13.25
CA ALA A 435 22.12 48.67 -13.10
C ALA A 435 23.49 49.29 -12.82
N ARG A 436 24.21 49.69 -13.88
CA ARG A 436 25.37 50.59 -13.74
C ARG A 436 24.85 51.96 -13.33
N GLY A 437 24.82 52.24 -12.02
CA GLY A 437 24.43 53.57 -11.55
C GLY A 437 24.49 53.78 -10.04
N ALA A 438 25.56 54.45 -9.60
CA ALA A 438 25.67 55.27 -8.39
C ALA A 438 25.65 54.57 -7.01
N GLN A 439 26.83 54.05 -6.63
CA GLN A 439 27.29 54.22 -5.24
C GLN A 439 27.57 55.70 -4.98
N THR A 440 26.69 56.42 -4.29
CA THR A 440 27.13 57.46 -3.36
C THR A 440 26.04 57.82 -2.35
N ARG A 441 26.43 57.79 -1.07
CA ARG A 441 25.79 58.37 0.12
C ARG A 441 24.57 57.64 0.70
N GLN A 442 24.85 56.75 1.64
CA GLN A 442 24.22 56.72 2.97
C GLN A 442 24.95 55.69 3.85
N PHE A 443 26.11 56.06 4.40
CA PHE A 443 26.84 55.25 5.40
C PHE A 443 27.14 56.04 6.68
N LEU A 444 26.36 57.08 6.97
CA LEU A 444 26.45 57.86 8.20
C LEU A 444 25.04 58.24 8.65
N GLY A 445 24.43 57.36 9.43
CA GLY A 445 23.15 57.59 10.08
C GLY A 445 22.66 56.32 10.73
N ASN A 446 22.72 56.29 12.06
CA ASN A 446 22.07 55.31 12.95
C ASN A 446 22.89 54.08 13.35
N LEU A 447 24.14 54.34 13.76
CA LEU A 447 24.52 53.97 15.14
C LEU A 447 23.55 54.68 16.08
N LEU A 448 22.95 53.94 17.02
CA LEU A 448 21.98 54.35 18.06
C LEU A 448 20.52 53.97 17.77
N ASN A 449 20.13 52.73 18.08
CA ASN A 449 19.14 52.49 19.15
C ASN A 449 18.91 51.00 19.47
N ALA A 450 19.10 50.70 20.76
CA ALA A 450 18.35 49.78 21.63
C ALA A 450 18.22 48.27 21.30
N ARG A 451 19.02 47.50 22.06
CA ARG A 451 18.66 46.31 22.86
C ARG A 451 17.26 45.70 22.68
N SER A 452 17.23 44.42 22.31
CA SER A 452 16.21 43.46 22.72
C SER A 452 16.81 42.04 22.76
N ASN A 453 16.77 41.43 23.94
CA ASN A 453 17.19 40.05 24.20
C ASN A 453 16.11 39.07 23.72
N ARG A 454 16.38 38.35 22.64
CA ARG A 454 15.88 36.98 22.40
C ARG A 454 16.93 36.25 21.56
N ARG A 455 17.50 35.15 22.09
CA ARG A 455 18.33 34.23 21.30
C ARG A 455 17.39 33.37 20.44
N PRO A 456 17.45 33.40 19.11
CA PRO A 456 16.98 32.30 18.29
C PRO A 456 18.05 31.21 18.31
N VAL A 457 17.60 29.95 18.27
CA VAL A 457 18.46 28.78 18.05
C VAL A 457 19.18 28.97 16.71
N GLN A 458 20.52 29.02 16.75
CA GLN A 458 21.36 29.03 15.55
C GLN A 458 21.34 27.64 14.93
N VAL A 459 20.67 27.49 13.78
CA VAL A 459 21.00 26.45 12.82
C VAL A 459 22.19 26.96 12.03
N SER A 460 23.38 26.44 12.30
CA SER A 460 24.56 26.69 11.49
C SER A 460 24.43 25.93 10.17
N SER A 461 24.40 26.67 9.05
CA SER A 461 24.73 26.13 7.73
C SER A 461 26.21 26.43 7.47
N GLU A 462 26.89 25.60 6.66
CA GLU A 462 28.31 25.74 6.32
C GLU A 462 28.67 27.06 5.59
N PHE A 463 27.68 27.92 5.30
CA PHE A 463 27.87 29.18 4.58
C PHE A 463 27.71 30.43 5.46
N GLY A 464 28.49 30.55 6.54
CA GLY A 464 28.79 31.82 7.25
C GLY A 464 27.60 32.69 7.74
N PRO A 465 27.87 33.81 8.44
CA PRO A 465 26.80 34.71 8.91
C PRO A 465 26.29 35.60 7.76
N ARG A 466 24.97 35.56 7.52
CA ARG A 466 24.28 36.42 6.54
C ARG A 466 24.36 37.90 6.94
N VAL A 467 25.05 38.70 6.14
CA VAL A 467 24.93 40.17 6.13
C VAL A 467 23.68 40.53 5.32
N GLY A 468 22.97 41.59 5.71
CA GLY A 468 21.57 41.86 5.32
C GLY A 468 21.31 42.11 3.83
N PHE A 469 21.13 41.03 3.07
CA PHE A 469 20.54 41.03 1.74
C PHE A 469 19.11 40.50 1.84
N ALA A 470 18.17 41.11 1.11
CA ALA A 470 16.85 40.51 0.94
C ALA A 470 17.04 39.07 0.44
N ALA A 471 16.40 38.10 1.11
CA ALA A 471 16.47 36.71 0.68
C ALA A 471 15.98 36.62 -0.77
N PRO A 472 16.64 35.83 -1.64
CA PRO A 472 16.15 35.66 -3.00
C PRO A 472 14.72 35.14 -2.95
N SER A 473 13.89 35.62 -3.88
CA SER A 473 12.54 35.09 -4.09
C SER A 473 12.65 33.60 -4.40
N GLN A 474 12.00 32.79 -3.58
CA GLN A 474 11.84 31.36 -3.81
C GLN A 474 10.60 31.15 -4.66
N SER A 475 10.72 30.36 -5.72
CA SER A 475 9.58 29.95 -6.54
C SER A 475 9.54 28.43 -6.64
N VAL A 476 8.34 27.88 -6.86
CA VAL A 476 8.11 26.44 -6.99
C VAL A 476 7.69 26.15 -8.42
N LEU A 477 8.33 25.16 -9.04
CA LEU A 477 7.88 24.55 -10.29
C LEU A 477 7.48 23.12 -10.00
N THR A 478 6.39 22.66 -10.59
CA THR A 478 5.91 21.29 -10.38
C THR A 478 6.24 20.48 -11.63
N ILE A 479 7.08 19.45 -11.49
CA ILE A 479 7.36 18.50 -12.57
C ILE A 479 6.38 17.35 -12.41
N GLN A 480 5.64 17.06 -13.47
CA GLN A 480 4.64 16.00 -13.47
C GLN A 480 4.96 14.98 -14.56
N ALA A 481 4.95 13.70 -14.19
CA ALA A 481 4.91 12.59 -15.13
C ALA A 481 3.48 12.07 -15.23
N LYS A 482 3.02 11.74 -16.44
CA LYS A 482 1.71 11.15 -16.74
C LYS A 482 1.89 9.95 -17.67
N HIS A 483 1.01 8.97 -17.53
CA HIS A 483 0.97 7.81 -18.41
C HIS A 483 -0.09 7.99 -19.54
N ALA A 484 0.25 7.74 -20.82
CA ALA A 484 -0.67 7.93 -21.97
C ALA A 484 -1.89 6.99 -22.00
N CYS A 485 -1.79 5.80 -21.42
CA CYS A 485 -2.91 4.89 -21.15
C CYS A 485 -3.86 5.44 -20.06
N VAL A 486 -4.61 6.50 -20.37
CA VAL A 486 -5.79 7.08 -19.70
C VAL A 486 -5.82 7.18 -18.15
N ARG A 487 -5.97 8.46 -17.70
CA ARG A 487 -6.54 9.00 -16.43
C ARG A 487 -5.78 8.98 -15.10
N SER A 488 -4.90 8.03 -14.76
CA SER A 488 -4.59 7.87 -13.30
C SER A 488 -3.14 7.74 -12.88
N GLY A 489 -2.23 7.30 -13.75
CA GLY A 489 -0.81 7.32 -13.42
C GLY A 489 -0.26 8.73 -13.53
N PHE A 490 -0.26 9.50 -12.44
CA PHE A 490 0.51 10.74 -12.33
C PHE A 490 1.47 10.69 -11.14
N ALA A 491 2.70 11.13 -11.37
CA ALA A 491 3.68 11.36 -10.33
C ALA A 491 4.15 12.80 -10.42
N PHE A 492 4.36 13.46 -9.30
CA PHE A 492 4.83 14.85 -9.29
C PHE A 492 6.00 15.03 -8.33
N ALA A 493 6.82 16.02 -8.62
CA ALA A 493 7.90 16.48 -7.77
C ALA A 493 7.94 18.01 -7.81
N ASP A 494 7.91 18.63 -6.63
CA ASP A 494 8.10 20.07 -6.52
C ASP A 494 9.60 20.38 -6.47
N VAL A 495 10.02 21.30 -7.34
CA VAL A 495 11.39 21.81 -7.39
C VAL A 495 11.38 23.26 -6.92
N PHE A 496 12.15 23.53 -5.87
CA PHE A 496 12.34 24.88 -5.38
C PHE A 496 13.49 25.55 -6.12
N VAL A 497 13.22 26.68 -6.77
CA VAL A 497 14.22 27.46 -7.48
C VAL A 497 14.36 28.83 -6.83
N ASN A 498 15.58 29.14 -6.42
CA ASN A 498 15.94 30.48 -5.97
C ASN A 498 16.28 31.34 -7.18
N GLN A 499 15.64 32.50 -7.32
CA GLN A 499 16.03 33.46 -8.36
C GLN A 499 17.46 33.98 -8.10
N PRO A 500 18.27 34.23 -9.16
CA PRO A 500 19.60 34.80 -9.00
C PRO A 500 19.53 36.13 -8.26
N TYR A 501 20.45 36.34 -7.33
CA TYR A 501 20.58 37.62 -6.63
C TYR A 501 20.70 38.77 -7.64
N ALA A 502 19.82 39.78 -7.51
CA ALA A 502 20.08 41.09 -8.10
C ALA A 502 21.22 41.73 -7.32
N TYR A 503 22.38 41.94 -7.95
CA TYR A 503 23.50 42.68 -7.38
C TYR A 503 23.41 44.17 -7.72
#